data_AF-L7N0T8-F1
#
_entry.id   AF-L7N0T8-F1
#
_cell.length_a   1.000
_cell.length_b   1.000
_cell.length_c   1.000
_cell.angle_alpha   90.00
_cell.angle_beta   90.00
_cell.angle_gamma   90.00
#
_symmetry.space_group_name_H-M   'P 1'
#
loop_
_entity.id
_entity.type
_entity.pdbx_description
1 polymer ?
#
loop_
_entity_poly.entity_id
_entity_poly.type
_entity_poly.pdbx_seq_one_letter_code
_entity_poly.pdbx_strand_id
1 'polypeptide(L)'
;INVTMKLDSLLGNQGNKRLVFAGTTSSIHIKVYNVTSSRVCFTLPVQLNPAYFESTLSTGDFGIVSRLEVSYDYTTSHKNTIMSAMLDPWSPRVTTADWSFQKKCSEMKGTRCSHDLKIETAYSVPSHVVMSQPLILGSNPGLLSINVTITNLGPDHSYFTRINVVGNLDLTKVVGTCVTIIGQTNMPNDTTVTFKSANSNLPGFMFKDEKCFFILEYSLESLTKKAIVREILLKGSVYSGANDTANVIDPMMHNNQFELRKQVFYTATIAHTSNSVPNSMFYNRTVSPLASIHNINNEFLGGSTYAVFHKHSIENRGPNLVAKASLVFTWPRQTKEGLPLLYLYHFQCLPLTLCHCATMEKVNEYGLAINNGTGLKNISIDFNSNTVLPTDTTCNDVKCDSITCTVNQLGKFSTVVVTSSFKVWLPTLTQNNLATKLSSKTSFNVTDSPIYNLAATTTTATTVVSKYLPPVPPIDQSKLDIGPLIGAIVGGIVLLVVIMLIMWKVGFFKSKYAKMRREAENTDDNHESEHKDDSHAGAENTDDNEITVQTNADE
;
A
#
# COMPACT_ATOMS: atom_id res chain seq x y z
N ILE A 1 -26.42 -54.30 -45.26
CA ILE A 1 -27.01 -54.05 -43.93
C ILE A 1 -26.20 -52.94 -43.25
N ASN A 2 -26.85 -51.95 -42.65
CA ASN A 2 -26.21 -50.94 -41.81
C ASN A 2 -26.10 -51.49 -40.38
N VAL A 3 -24.92 -51.48 -39.78
CA VAL A 3 -24.68 -51.99 -38.42
C VAL A 3 -24.14 -50.85 -37.56
N THR A 4 -24.80 -50.61 -36.45
CA THR A 4 -24.48 -49.59 -35.45
C THR A 4 -24.05 -50.26 -34.17
N MET A 5 -22.84 -49.98 -33.72
CA MET A 5 -22.24 -50.49 -32.49
C MET A 5 -22.04 -49.35 -31.51
N LYS A 6 -22.51 -49.51 -30.28
CA LYS A 6 -22.34 -48.54 -29.19
C LYS A 6 -21.59 -49.21 -28.05
N LEU A 7 -20.47 -48.61 -27.66
CA LEU A 7 -19.73 -48.98 -26.47
C LEU A 7 -20.31 -48.28 -25.25
N ASP A 8 -20.30 -48.98 -24.12
CA ASP A 8 -20.66 -48.46 -22.81
C ASP A 8 -22.11 -47.96 -22.69
N SER A 9 -23.06 -48.68 -23.30
CA SER A 9 -24.46 -48.23 -23.41
C SER A 9 -25.24 -48.17 -22.10
N LEU A 10 -24.77 -48.88 -21.05
CA LEU A 10 -25.33 -48.82 -19.69
C LEU A 10 -24.84 -47.63 -18.88
N LEU A 11 -23.66 -47.07 -19.19
CA LEU A 11 -23.26 -45.81 -18.61
C LEU A 11 -24.20 -44.73 -19.17
N GLY A 12 -24.79 -43.90 -18.30
CA GLY A 12 -25.87 -42.97 -18.67
C GLY A 12 -25.51 -41.90 -19.71
N ASN A 13 -26.37 -40.89 -19.89
CA ASN A 13 -26.24 -39.89 -20.95
C ASN A 13 -25.16 -38.82 -20.69
N GLN A 14 -23.96 -39.24 -20.30
CA GLN A 14 -22.78 -38.38 -20.17
C GLN A 14 -22.13 -38.11 -21.53
N GLY A 15 -21.50 -36.92 -21.67
CA GLY A 15 -20.92 -36.45 -22.93
C GLY A 15 -19.75 -37.30 -23.45
N ASN A 16 -19.03 -37.99 -22.57
CA ASN A 16 -18.00 -38.98 -22.90
C ASN A 16 -18.35 -40.35 -22.28
N LYS A 17 -17.86 -41.44 -22.89
CA LYS A 17 -17.95 -42.82 -22.37
C LYS A 17 -16.56 -43.35 -21.99
N ARG A 18 -16.48 -44.39 -21.16
CA ARG A 18 -15.20 -45.00 -20.71
C ARG A 18 -14.36 -45.59 -21.86
N LEU A 19 -15.02 -46.04 -22.93
CA LEU A 19 -14.41 -46.75 -24.05
C LEU A 19 -14.76 -46.09 -25.39
N VAL A 20 -13.79 -46.09 -26.30
CA VAL A 20 -13.92 -45.60 -27.69
C VAL A 20 -13.28 -46.59 -28.66
N PHE A 21 -13.73 -46.60 -29.91
CA PHE A 21 -13.10 -47.41 -30.96
C PHE A 21 -11.73 -46.83 -31.31
N ALA A 22 -10.70 -47.68 -31.36
CA ALA A 22 -9.33 -47.19 -31.54
C ALA A 22 -9.14 -46.49 -32.90
N GLY A 23 -8.33 -45.42 -32.89
CA GLY A 23 -8.24 -44.49 -34.02
C GLY A 23 -9.40 -43.49 -34.12
N THR A 24 -10.35 -43.48 -33.17
CA THR A 24 -11.45 -42.50 -33.11
C THR A 24 -11.64 -41.97 -31.68
N THR A 25 -12.35 -40.85 -31.56
CA THR A 25 -12.85 -40.30 -30.28
C THR A 25 -14.27 -40.77 -29.95
N SER A 26 -14.85 -41.66 -30.75
CA SER A 26 -16.27 -42.06 -30.67
C SER A 26 -16.46 -43.39 -29.95
N SER A 27 -17.44 -43.46 -29.06
CA SER A 27 -17.97 -44.71 -28.51
C SER A 27 -18.99 -45.37 -29.44
N ILE A 28 -19.33 -44.74 -30.58
CA ILE A 28 -20.27 -45.24 -31.58
C ILE A 28 -19.53 -45.48 -32.91
N HIS A 29 -19.67 -46.68 -33.46
CA HIS A 29 -19.18 -47.04 -34.79
C HIS A 29 -20.34 -47.50 -35.66
N ILE A 30 -20.47 -46.90 -36.85
CA ILE A 30 -21.51 -47.23 -37.83
C ILE A 30 -20.81 -47.67 -39.10
N LYS A 31 -21.14 -48.86 -39.61
CA LYS A 31 -20.55 -49.38 -40.84
C LYS A 31 -21.56 -50.19 -41.64
N VAL A 32 -21.57 -49.96 -42.95
CA VAL A 32 -22.37 -50.73 -43.90
C VAL A 32 -21.60 -51.99 -44.29
N TYR A 33 -22.26 -53.14 -44.14
CA TYR A 33 -21.73 -54.44 -44.53
C TYR A 33 -22.53 -55.02 -45.69
N ASN A 34 -21.81 -55.48 -46.71
CA ASN A 34 -22.37 -56.32 -47.77
C ASN A 34 -22.43 -57.75 -47.23
N VAL A 35 -23.64 -58.26 -47.03
CA VAL A 35 -23.88 -59.57 -46.42
C VAL A 35 -24.22 -60.57 -47.52
N THR A 36 -23.58 -61.73 -47.48
CA THR A 36 -23.84 -62.86 -48.40
C THR A 36 -24.42 -64.02 -47.61
N SER A 37 -24.61 -65.19 -48.24
CA SER A 37 -25.07 -66.41 -47.55
C SER A 37 -24.05 -67.00 -46.57
N SER A 38 -22.79 -66.53 -46.55
CA SER A 38 -21.76 -66.96 -45.62
C SER A 38 -21.62 -66.02 -44.41
N ARG A 39 -21.21 -66.58 -43.26
CA ARG A 39 -20.91 -65.78 -42.06
C ARG A 39 -19.67 -64.93 -42.30
N VAL A 40 -19.76 -63.63 -42.00
CA VAL A 40 -18.64 -62.68 -42.04
C VAL A 40 -18.35 -62.20 -40.63
N CYS A 41 -17.11 -62.36 -40.17
CA CYS A 41 -16.63 -61.88 -38.88
C CYS A 41 -15.61 -60.76 -39.08
N PHE A 42 -15.54 -59.83 -38.13
CA PHE A 42 -14.57 -58.74 -38.12
C PHE A 42 -14.18 -58.42 -36.67
N THR A 43 -12.98 -57.89 -36.48
CA THR A 43 -12.46 -57.45 -35.18
C THR A 43 -12.30 -55.94 -35.21
N LEU A 44 -12.81 -55.25 -34.20
CA LEU A 44 -12.60 -53.81 -34.00
C LEU A 44 -11.79 -53.58 -32.73
N PRO A 45 -10.61 -52.93 -32.80
CA PRO A 45 -9.87 -52.55 -31.60
C PRO A 45 -10.63 -51.47 -30.81
N VAL A 46 -10.62 -51.60 -29.49
CA VAL A 46 -11.27 -50.68 -28.54
C VAL A 46 -10.21 -50.24 -27.53
N GLN A 47 -10.28 -48.98 -27.10
CA GLN A 47 -9.36 -48.38 -26.14
C GLN A 47 -10.11 -47.59 -25.06
N LEU A 48 -9.44 -47.36 -23.93
CA LEU A 48 -9.89 -46.42 -22.90
C LEU A 48 -9.93 -45.00 -23.47
N ASN A 49 -10.90 -44.21 -23.04
CA ASN A 49 -11.09 -42.82 -23.46
C ASN A 49 -10.50 -41.83 -22.44
N PRO A 50 -9.33 -41.20 -22.68
CA PRO A 50 -8.73 -40.28 -21.72
C PRO A 50 -9.68 -39.13 -21.35
N ALA A 51 -10.39 -38.57 -22.32
CA ALA A 51 -11.31 -37.45 -22.12
C ALA A 51 -12.54 -37.76 -21.24
N TYR A 52 -12.86 -39.04 -21.00
CA TYR A 52 -13.83 -39.42 -19.96
C TYR A 52 -13.22 -39.35 -18.56
N PHE A 53 -11.98 -39.79 -18.41
CA PHE A 53 -11.30 -39.89 -17.12
C PHE A 53 -10.64 -38.56 -16.66
N GLU A 54 -10.32 -37.67 -17.61
CA GLU A 54 -9.89 -36.30 -17.36
C GLU A 54 -11.05 -35.36 -16.93
N SER A 55 -12.30 -35.82 -16.88
CA SER A 55 -13.43 -34.98 -16.48
C SER A 55 -13.61 -34.94 -14.94
N THR A 56 -13.82 -33.75 -14.37
CA THR A 56 -14.23 -33.60 -12.95
C THR A 56 -15.51 -34.40 -12.64
N LEU A 57 -16.44 -34.44 -13.60
CA LEU A 57 -17.72 -35.17 -13.54
C LEU A 57 -17.59 -36.69 -13.74
N SER A 58 -16.39 -37.19 -14.03
CA SER A 58 -16.12 -38.62 -14.10
C SER A 58 -16.22 -39.23 -12.70
N THR A 59 -17.15 -40.17 -12.52
CA THR A 59 -17.33 -40.91 -11.26
C THR A 59 -16.37 -42.09 -11.10
N GLY A 60 -15.57 -42.39 -12.13
CA GLY A 60 -14.64 -43.51 -12.09
C GLY A 60 -15.30 -44.87 -11.85
N ASP A 61 -16.61 -44.97 -12.11
CA ASP A 61 -17.41 -46.14 -11.77
C ASP A 61 -17.01 -47.32 -12.65
N PHE A 62 -16.27 -48.26 -12.06
CA PHE A 62 -15.90 -49.55 -12.67
C PHE A 62 -16.87 -50.68 -12.28
N GLY A 63 -17.81 -50.44 -11.37
CA GLY A 63 -18.83 -51.40 -10.94
C GLY A 63 -19.95 -51.57 -11.97
N ILE A 64 -20.30 -50.51 -12.69
CA ILE A 64 -21.19 -50.59 -13.86
C ILE A 64 -20.51 -51.43 -14.96
N VAL A 65 -21.06 -52.60 -15.29
CA VAL A 65 -20.60 -53.40 -16.43
C VAL A 65 -20.71 -52.61 -17.73
N SER A 66 -19.70 -52.73 -18.59
CA SER A 66 -19.66 -51.98 -19.83
C SER A 66 -20.23 -52.83 -20.96
N ARG A 67 -21.35 -52.36 -21.51
CA ARG A 67 -22.15 -53.06 -22.52
C ARG A 67 -21.79 -52.59 -23.93
N LEU A 68 -21.43 -53.54 -24.80
CA LEU A 68 -21.46 -53.38 -26.24
C LEU A 68 -22.87 -53.68 -26.74
N GLU A 69 -23.54 -52.69 -27.31
CA GLU A 69 -24.83 -52.84 -27.98
C GLU A 69 -24.61 -52.81 -29.50
N VAL A 70 -24.94 -53.90 -30.18
CA VAL A 70 -24.88 -54.01 -31.64
C VAL A 70 -26.31 -54.07 -32.17
N SER A 71 -26.66 -53.12 -33.02
CA SER A 71 -27.95 -53.05 -33.70
C SER A 71 -27.75 -53.05 -35.21
N TYR A 72 -28.66 -53.66 -35.96
CA TYR A 72 -28.56 -53.75 -37.41
C TYR A 72 -29.91 -53.54 -38.10
N ASP A 73 -29.87 -52.92 -39.28
CA ASP A 73 -31.05 -52.63 -40.09
C ASP A 73 -30.68 -52.54 -41.58
N TYR A 74 -31.65 -52.63 -42.48
CA TYR A 74 -31.40 -52.31 -43.88
C TYR A 74 -31.10 -50.82 -44.07
N THR A 75 -30.22 -50.51 -45.02
CA THR A 75 -29.93 -49.14 -45.44
C THR A 75 -31.20 -48.47 -45.97
N THR A 76 -31.31 -47.15 -45.81
CA THR A 76 -32.44 -46.36 -46.34
C THR A 76 -32.67 -46.60 -47.83
N SER A 77 -31.59 -46.65 -48.63
CA SER A 77 -31.65 -46.99 -50.06
C SER A 77 -32.29 -48.36 -50.35
N HIS A 78 -32.05 -49.37 -49.51
CA HIS A 78 -32.65 -50.70 -49.68
C HIS A 78 -34.13 -50.65 -49.32
N LYS A 79 -34.49 -50.02 -48.20
CA LYS A 79 -35.89 -49.85 -47.77
C LYS A 79 -36.75 -49.08 -48.78
N ASN A 80 -36.14 -48.14 -49.51
CA ASN A 80 -36.80 -47.36 -50.56
C ASN A 80 -36.94 -48.11 -51.90
N THR A 81 -36.41 -49.33 -52.02
CA THR A 81 -36.55 -50.15 -53.23
C THR A 81 -37.86 -50.93 -53.20
N ILE A 82 -38.60 -50.88 -54.31
CA ILE A 82 -39.88 -51.60 -54.48
C ILE A 82 -39.63 -53.11 -54.37
N MET A 83 -40.46 -53.81 -53.59
CA MET A 83 -40.30 -55.24 -53.25
C MET A 83 -38.97 -55.60 -52.57
N SER A 84 -38.37 -54.68 -51.81
CA SER A 84 -37.18 -54.97 -51.01
C SER A 84 -37.42 -56.05 -49.95
N ALA A 85 -36.43 -56.92 -49.74
CA ALA A 85 -36.48 -57.94 -48.70
C ALA A 85 -36.55 -57.31 -47.29
N MET A 86 -37.41 -57.86 -46.43
CA MET A 86 -37.62 -57.41 -45.04
C MET A 86 -36.84 -58.30 -44.05
N LEU A 87 -36.44 -57.74 -42.90
CA LEU A 87 -35.88 -58.53 -41.79
C LEU A 87 -37.02 -59.25 -41.06
N ASP A 88 -36.79 -60.51 -40.67
CA ASP A 88 -37.74 -61.27 -39.85
C ASP A 88 -38.20 -60.47 -38.61
N PRO A 89 -39.52 -60.25 -38.40
CA PRO A 89 -40.04 -59.57 -37.23
C PRO A 89 -39.69 -60.25 -35.89
N TRP A 90 -39.50 -61.57 -35.87
CA TRP A 90 -39.28 -62.36 -34.66
C TRP A 90 -37.79 -62.44 -34.27
N SER A 91 -36.89 -62.16 -35.20
CA SER A 91 -35.45 -62.14 -34.97
C SER A 91 -35.01 -60.85 -34.24
N PRO A 92 -34.17 -60.95 -33.19
CA PRO A 92 -33.70 -59.77 -32.47
C PRO A 92 -32.78 -58.91 -33.36
N ARG A 93 -33.16 -57.63 -33.52
CA ARG A 93 -32.39 -56.62 -34.27
C ARG A 93 -31.27 -55.96 -33.47
N VAL A 94 -31.24 -56.23 -32.17
CA VAL A 94 -30.23 -55.75 -31.23
C VAL A 94 -29.67 -56.95 -30.49
N THR A 95 -28.35 -56.98 -30.31
CA THR A 95 -27.64 -57.98 -29.51
C THR A 95 -26.66 -57.25 -28.60
N THR A 96 -26.53 -57.72 -27.36
CA THR A 96 -25.70 -57.08 -26.34
C THR A 96 -24.67 -58.06 -25.81
N ALA A 97 -23.45 -57.58 -25.58
CA ALA A 97 -22.40 -58.30 -24.88
C ALA A 97 -21.85 -57.41 -23.76
N ASP A 98 -21.70 -57.96 -22.56
CA ASP A 98 -21.22 -57.24 -21.38
C ASP A 98 -19.82 -57.70 -21.01
N TRP A 99 -18.94 -56.76 -20.70
CA TRP A 99 -17.65 -57.01 -20.06
C TRP A 99 -17.52 -56.18 -18.77
N SER A 100 -16.65 -56.60 -17.85
CA SER A 100 -16.36 -55.90 -16.60
C SER A 100 -14.89 -55.49 -16.52
N PHE A 101 -14.63 -54.37 -15.84
CA PHE A 101 -13.26 -53.96 -15.51
C PHE A 101 -12.80 -54.71 -14.26
N GLN A 102 -11.80 -55.57 -14.40
CA GLN A 102 -11.20 -56.26 -13.25
C GLN A 102 -10.15 -55.37 -12.60
N LYS A 103 -10.38 -55.00 -11.34
CA LYS A 103 -9.35 -54.44 -10.45
C LYS A 103 -8.51 -55.60 -9.91
N LYS A 104 -7.18 -55.48 -9.95
CA LYS A 104 -6.32 -56.38 -9.17
C LYS A 104 -6.23 -55.80 -7.77
N CYS A 105 -6.93 -56.43 -6.83
CA CYS A 105 -6.95 -56.05 -5.43
C CYS A 105 -6.34 -57.15 -4.54
N SER A 106 -5.93 -56.79 -3.33
CA SER A 106 -5.24 -57.68 -2.39
C SER A 106 -6.15 -58.19 -1.26
N GLU A 107 -7.22 -57.47 -0.91
CA GLU A 107 -8.16 -57.90 0.13
C GLU A 107 -9.32 -58.74 -0.41
N MET A 108 -9.95 -59.51 0.50
CA MET A 108 -11.16 -60.32 0.25
C MET A 108 -11.10 -61.19 -1.03
N LYS A 109 -10.00 -61.91 -1.24
CA LYS A 109 -9.74 -62.73 -2.45
C LYS A 109 -9.76 -61.93 -3.77
N GLY A 110 -9.43 -60.64 -3.71
CA GLY A 110 -9.34 -59.75 -4.86
C GLY A 110 -10.60 -58.95 -5.18
N THR A 111 -11.64 -58.98 -4.33
CA THR A 111 -12.86 -58.19 -4.54
C THR A 111 -12.80 -56.80 -3.90
N ARG A 112 -11.88 -56.55 -2.97
CA ARG A 112 -11.77 -55.29 -2.22
C ARG A 112 -10.36 -54.72 -2.32
N CYS A 113 -10.25 -53.49 -2.78
CA CYS A 113 -8.99 -52.77 -2.97
C CYS A 113 -8.66 -51.89 -1.76
N SER A 114 -7.42 -52.00 -1.29
CA SER A 114 -6.90 -51.31 -0.10
C SER A 114 -5.69 -50.46 -0.51
N HIS A 115 -5.90 -49.15 -0.64
CA HIS A 115 -4.84 -48.18 -0.93
C HIS A 115 -4.63 -47.27 0.28
N ASP A 116 -3.40 -46.91 0.61
CA ASP A 116 -3.10 -45.96 1.69
C ASP A 116 -2.47 -44.74 1.03
N LEU A 117 -3.31 -43.79 0.65
CA LEU A 117 -2.81 -42.52 0.13
C LEU A 117 -2.22 -41.72 1.29
N LYS A 118 -1.14 -40.98 1.05
CA LYS A 118 -0.49 -40.13 2.04
C LYS A 118 -0.05 -38.84 1.38
N ILE A 119 -0.28 -37.71 2.04
CA ILE A 119 0.22 -36.40 1.62
C ILE A 119 1.20 -35.84 2.65
N GLU A 120 2.36 -35.40 2.18
CA GLU A 120 3.38 -34.72 2.98
C GLU A 120 3.68 -33.37 2.31
N THR A 121 3.71 -32.30 3.10
CA THR A 121 3.92 -30.95 2.59
C THR A 121 5.06 -30.24 3.31
N ALA A 122 5.97 -29.65 2.54
CA ALA A 122 6.96 -28.70 3.02
C ALA A 122 6.71 -27.35 2.36
N TYR A 123 6.64 -26.28 3.14
CA TYR A 123 6.31 -24.95 2.65
C TYR A 123 7.53 -24.03 2.68
N SER A 124 7.67 -23.22 1.63
CA SER A 124 8.69 -22.18 1.52
C SER A 124 8.01 -20.83 1.25
N VAL A 125 8.41 -19.83 2.04
CA VAL A 125 7.97 -18.43 1.90
C VAL A 125 9.16 -17.57 1.44
N PRO A 126 8.95 -16.44 0.73
CA PRO A 126 10.01 -15.61 0.14
C PRO A 126 10.88 -14.80 1.13
N SER A 127 11.07 -15.29 2.36
CA SER A 127 11.79 -14.59 3.41
C SER A 127 12.49 -15.59 4.34
N HIS A 128 13.63 -15.20 4.92
CA HIS A 128 14.41 -15.99 5.91
C HIS A 128 13.71 -16.09 7.27
N VAL A 129 12.38 -16.23 7.28
CA VAL A 129 11.51 -16.16 8.45
C VAL A 129 11.26 -17.57 8.95
N VAL A 130 11.61 -17.80 10.22
CA VAL A 130 11.43 -19.10 10.88
C VAL A 130 9.94 -19.47 10.89
N MET A 131 9.67 -20.78 10.79
CA MET A 131 8.35 -21.40 10.75
C MET A 131 7.34 -20.85 11.78
N SER A 132 7.82 -20.46 12.97
CA SER A 132 7.05 -19.94 14.11
C SER A 132 6.73 -18.44 14.08
N GLN A 133 7.33 -17.65 13.20
CA GLN A 133 7.10 -16.19 13.13
C GLN A 133 5.95 -15.85 12.17
N PRO A 134 5.22 -14.73 12.36
CA PRO A 134 4.18 -14.31 11.44
C PRO A 134 4.78 -13.85 10.10
N LEU A 135 4.02 -13.98 9.01
CA LEU A 135 4.43 -13.56 7.67
C LEU A 135 4.23 -12.05 7.51
N ILE A 136 5.32 -11.31 7.36
CA ILE A 136 5.30 -9.85 7.16
C ILE A 136 5.47 -9.54 5.68
N LEU A 137 4.44 -8.97 5.04
CA LEU A 137 4.42 -8.69 3.60
C LEU A 137 4.91 -7.27 3.30
N GLY A 138 5.95 -7.18 2.48
CA GLY A 138 6.55 -5.94 1.99
C GLY A 138 6.15 -5.55 0.57
N SER A 139 6.96 -4.72 -0.08
CA SER A 139 6.78 -4.26 -1.48
C SER A 139 6.66 -5.39 -2.50
N ASN A 140 7.46 -6.43 -2.31
CA ASN A 140 7.54 -7.59 -3.19
C ASN A 140 7.22 -8.83 -2.34
N PRO A 141 5.94 -9.18 -2.15
CA PRO A 141 5.54 -10.26 -1.26
C PRO A 141 5.89 -11.65 -1.81
N GLY A 142 6.15 -11.75 -3.11
CA GLY A 142 6.57 -12.99 -3.79
C GLY A 142 5.47 -14.06 -3.86
N LEU A 143 5.90 -15.33 -3.92
CA LEU A 143 5.03 -16.50 -4.04
C LEU A 143 5.16 -17.39 -2.80
N LEU A 144 4.04 -17.84 -2.23
CA LEU A 144 4.03 -18.95 -1.29
C LEU A 144 4.11 -20.25 -2.09
N SER A 145 5.15 -21.05 -1.85
CA SER A 145 5.34 -22.33 -2.55
C SER A 145 5.16 -23.50 -1.58
N ILE A 146 4.27 -24.43 -1.92
CA ILE A 146 4.04 -25.67 -1.16
C ILE A 146 4.60 -26.82 -1.98
N ASN A 147 5.68 -27.43 -1.50
CA ASN A 147 6.22 -28.67 -2.03
C ASN A 147 5.36 -29.81 -1.50
N VAL A 148 4.58 -30.44 -2.38
CA VAL A 148 3.68 -31.53 -2.05
C VAL A 148 4.31 -32.85 -2.52
N THR A 149 4.35 -33.81 -1.61
CA THR A 149 4.67 -35.21 -1.90
C THR A 149 3.43 -36.04 -1.65
N ILE A 150 2.91 -36.72 -2.67
CA ILE A 150 1.91 -37.77 -2.49
C ILE A 150 2.57 -39.14 -2.64
N THR A 151 2.16 -40.10 -1.81
CA THR A 151 2.62 -41.49 -1.85
C THR A 151 1.40 -42.41 -1.73
N ASN A 152 1.42 -43.56 -2.43
CA ASN A 152 0.51 -44.66 -2.13
C ASN A 152 1.28 -45.77 -1.40
N LEU A 153 1.07 -45.89 -0.09
CA LEU A 153 1.67 -46.89 0.79
C LEU A 153 0.86 -48.19 0.86
N GLY A 154 -0.30 -48.25 0.19
CA GLY A 154 -1.19 -49.40 0.25
C GLY A 154 -0.74 -50.55 -0.64
N PRO A 155 -1.17 -51.80 -0.34
CA PRO A 155 -0.86 -52.95 -1.17
C PRO A 155 -1.45 -52.85 -2.59
N ASP A 156 -2.55 -52.11 -2.76
CA ASP A 156 -3.26 -51.94 -4.04
C ASP A 156 -3.06 -50.57 -4.70
N HIS A 157 -3.40 -50.50 -5.98
CA HIS A 157 -3.39 -49.27 -6.75
C HIS A 157 -4.55 -48.35 -6.36
N SER A 158 -4.31 -47.04 -6.38
CA SER A 158 -5.37 -46.03 -6.23
C SER A 158 -5.89 -45.60 -7.61
N TYR A 159 -7.20 -45.36 -7.70
CA TYR A 159 -7.91 -45.08 -8.94
C TYR A 159 -8.55 -43.69 -8.85
N PHE A 160 -8.31 -42.84 -9.84
CA PHE A 160 -8.73 -41.44 -9.85
C PHE A 160 -8.20 -40.64 -8.66
N THR A 161 -6.94 -40.85 -8.29
CA THR A 161 -6.22 -40.08 -7.28
C THR A 161 -6.24 -38.60 -7.64
N ARG A 162 -6.93 -37.82 -6.81
CA ARG A 162 -7.14 -36.38 -6.93
C ARG A 162 -6.66 -35.71 -5.65
N ILE A 163 -6.17 -34.48 -5.79
CA ILE A 163 -5.83 -33.59 -4.69
C ILE A 163 -6.78 -32.41 -4.80
N ASN A 164 -7.59 -32.18 -3.78
CA ASN A 164 -8.38 -30.96 -3.67
C ASN A 164 -7.68 -29.99 -2.73
N VAL A 165 -7.56 -28.72 -3.11
CA VAL A 165 -6.98 -27.68 -2.25
C VAL A 165 -7.90 -26.46 -2.20
N VAL A 166 -8.40 -26.19 -1.01
CA VAL A 166 -9.33 -25.10 -0.69
C VAL A 166 -8.61 -24.09 0.19
N GLY A 167 -8.73 -22.79 -0.11
CA GLY A 167 -8.15 -21.78 0.77
C GLY A 167 -8.48 -20.34 0.40
N ASN A 168 -7.77 -19.39 1.00
CA ASN A 168 -7.99 -17.95 0.78
C ASN A 168 -6.90 -17.26 -0.04
N LEU A 169 -6.19 -18.01 -0.88
CA LEU A 169 -5.17 -17.53 -1.80
C LEU A 169 -5.42 -18.01 -3.22
N ASP A 170 -5.05 -17.16 -4.18
CA ASP A 170 -5.16 -17.45 -5.61
C ASP A 170 -3.96 -18.31 -6.04
N LEU A 171 -4.23 -19.52 -6.53
CA LEU A 171 -3.20 -20.40 -7.11
C LEU A 171 -2.72 -19.82 -8.44
N THR A 172 -1.42 -19.59 -8.59
CA THR A 172 -0.83 -19.07 -9.84
C THR A 172 -0.37 -20.17 -10.76
N LYS A 173 0.22 -21.25 -10.21
CA LYS A 173 0.87 -22.29 -11.00
C LYS A 173 0.97 -23.60 -10.24
N VAL A 174 0.93 -24.69 -10.99
CA VAL A 174 1.33 -26.02 -10.53
C VAL A 174 2.59 -26.41 -11.30
N VAL A 175 3.64 -26.81 -10.58
CA VAL A 175 4.93 -27.23 -11.17
C VAL A 175 5.16 -28.70 -10.84
N GLY A 176 5.05 -29.55 -11.84
CA GLY A 176 5.29 -30.99 -11.72
C GLY A 176 4.90 -31.71 -13.00
N THR A 177 5.56 -32.83 -13.30
CA THR A 177 5.24 -33.68 -14.46
C THR A 177 4.20 -34.74 -14.13
N CYS A 178 4.05 -35.08 -12.84
CA CYS A 178 3.20 -36.15 -12.35
C CYS A 178 1.79 -35.70 -11.93
N VAL A 179 1.38 -34.49 -12.33
CA VAL A 179 0.06 -33.92 -12.02
C VAL A 179 -0.48 -33.09 -13.19
N THR A 180 -1.80 -33.00 -13.29
CA THR A 180 -2.52 -32.12 -14.23
C THR A 180 -3.64 -31.36 -13.52
N ILE A 181 -3.84 -30.09 -13.87
CA ILE A 181 -4.97 -29.30 -13.38
C ILE A 181 -6.21 -29.72 -14.17
N ILE A 182 -7.27 -30.15 -13.49
CA ILE A 182 -8.50 -30.66 -14.12
C ILE A 182 -9.69 -29.71 -13.93
N GLY A 183 -9.58 -28.75 -13.03
CA GLY A 183 -10.45 -27.58 -12.99
C GLY A 183 -10.26 -26.76 -11.72
N GLN A 184 -10.58 -25.47 -11.81
CA GLN A 184 -11.15 -24.76 -10.67
C GLN A 184 -12.61 -25.19 -10.60
N THR A 185 -13.11 -25.56 -9.42
CA THR A 185 -14.55 -25.83 -9.28
C THR A 185 -15.32 -24.50 -9.34
N ASN A 186 -16.65 -24.54 -9.28
CA ASN A 186 -17.48 -23.31 -9.35
C ASN A 186 -17.29 -22.35 -8.15
N MET A 187 -16.33 -22.61 -7.25
CA MET A 187 -15.86 -21.70 -6.22
C MET A 187 -14.46 -21.17 -6.57
N PRO A 188 -14.20 -19.84 -6.53
CA PRO A 188 -12.93 -19.23 -6.96
C PRO A 188 -11.70 -19.60 -6.10
N ASN A 189 -11.91 -20.42 -5.06
CA ASN A 189 -10.98 -20.70 -3.97
C ASN A 189 -10.61 -22.18 -3.87
N ASP A 190 -11.07 -23.00 -4.82
CA ASP A 190 -11.01 -24.45 -4.78
C ASP A 190 -10.37 -25.00 -6.07
N THR A 191 -9.21 -25.64 -5.92
CA THR A 191 -8.45 -26.22 -7.04
C THR A 191 -8.40 -27.73 -6.93
N THR A 192 -8.87 -28.43 -7.95
CA THR A 192 -8.69 -29.88 -8.08
C THR A 192 -7.55 -30.20 -9.05
N VAL A 193 -6.50 -30.83 -8.52
CA VAL A 193 -5.37 -31.38 -9.26
C VAL A 193 -5.54 -32.90 -9.35
N THR A 194 -5.27 -33.50 -10.50
CA THR A 194 -5.34 -34.96 -10.67
C THR A 194 -3.93 -35.52 -10.90
N PHE A 195 -3.67 -36.70 -10.34
CA PHE A 195 -2.41 -37.40 -10.54
C PHE A 195 -2.23 -37.86 -12.00
N LYS A 196 -1.01 -37.90 -12.50
CA LYS A 196 -0.66 -38.44 -13.82
C LYS A 196 0.62 -39.26 -13.71
N SER A 197 0.51 -40.59 -13.75
CA SER A 197 1.68 -41.46 -13.83
C SER A 197 2.38 -41.31 -15.19
N ALA A 198 3.70 -41.44 -15.22
CA ALA A 198 4.46 -41.60 -16.46
C ALA A 198 4.25 -43.00 -17.10
N ASN A 199 3.79 -43.97 -16.30
CA ASN A 199 3.67 -45.38 -16.69
C ASN A 199 2.22 -45.79 -17.03
N SER A 200 1.28 -44.83 -17.10
CA SER A 200 -0.13 -45.09 -17.39
C SER A 200 -0.74 -43.97 -18.24
N ASN A 201 -1.51 -44.37 -19.25
CA ASN A 201 -2.34 -43.45 -20.05
C ASN A 201 -3.68 -43.12 -19.37
N LEU A 202 -3.98 -43.73 -18.21
CA LEU A 202 -5.18 -43.48 -17.42
C LEU A 202 -4.89 -42.38 -16.39
N PRO A 203 -5.49 -41.17 -16.49
CA PRO A 203 -5.29 -40.10 -15.52
C PRO A 203 -5.85 -40.51 -14.16
N GLY A 204 -5.17 -40.08 -13.10
CA GLY A 204 -5.48 -40.43 -11.71
C GLY A 204 -5.18 -41.88 -11.33
N PHE A 205 -4.56 -42.70 -12.19
CA PHE A 205 -4.16 -44.05 -11.80
C PHE A 205 -2.79 -44.01 -11.11
N MET A 206 -2.75 -44.33 -9.81
CA MET A 206 -1.53 -44.33 -8.99
C MET A 206 -1.17 -45.77 -8.59
N PHE A 207 0.01 -46.21 -9.00
CA PHE A 207 0.53 -47.53 -8.65
C PHE A 207 0.77 -47.66 -7.15
N LYS A 208 0.96 -48.89 -6.67
CA LYS A 208 1.40 -49.12 -5.29
C LYS A 208 2.85 -48.69 -5.15
N ASP A 209 3.23 -48.20 -3.98
CA ASP A 209 4.56 -47.65 -3.68
C ASP A 209 4.99 -46.44 -4.56
N GLU A 210 4.10 -45.94 -5.44
CA GLU A 210 4.39 -44.80 -6.31
C GLU A 210 4.44 -43.50 -5.49
N LYS A 211 5.32 -42.59 -5.91
CA LYS A 211 5.51 -41.27 -5.29
C LYS A 211 5.48 -40.19 -6.35
N CYS A 212 4.87 -39.06 -6.01
CA CYS A 212 4.80 -37.91 -6.89
C CYS A 212 5.09 -36.63 -6.13
N PHE A 213 5.99 -35.83 -6.70
CA PHE A 213 6.50 -34.59 -6.16
C PHE A 213 6.07 -33.45 -7.10
N PHE A 214 5.38 -32.45 -6.56
CA PHE A 214 4.97 -31.26 -7.29
C PHE A 214 4.93 -30.05 -6.37
N ILE A 215 4.90 -28.86 -6.94
CA ILE A 215 4.88 -27.58 -6.22
C ILE A 215 3.59 -26.84 -6.59
N LEU A 216 2.89 -26.34 -5.56
CA LEU A 216 1.77 -25.40 -5.71
C LEU A 216 2.29 -24.00 -5.39
N GLU A 217 2.22 -23.08 -6.36
CA GLU A 217 2.64 -21.69 -6.21
C GLU A 217 1.40 -20.79 -6.06
N TYR A 218 1.36 -19.97 -5.01
CA TYR A 218 0.27 -19.04 -4.71
C TYR A 218 0.80 -17.59 -4.68
N SER A 219 0.06 -16.65 -5.28
CA SER A 219 0.44 -15.24 -5.24
C SER A 219 0.11 -14.62 -3.89
N LEU A 220 1.08 -13.93 -3.29
CA LEU A 220 0.86 -13.11 -2.10
C LEU A 220 0.52 -11.64 -2.44
N GLU A 221 0.47 -11.28 -3.73
CA GLU A 221 0.17 -9.93 -4.20
C GLU A 221 -1.32 -9.55 -4.09
N SER A 222 -2.23 -10.53 -4.20
CA SER A 222 -3.67 -10.26 -3.99
C SER A 222 -3.98 -9.95 -2.53
N LEU A 223 -3.15 -10.43 -1.60
CA LEU A 223 -3.22 -10.06 -0.18
C LEU A 223 -2.78 -8.60 0.04
N THR A 224 -1.67 -8.16 -0.54
CA THR A 224 -1.15 -6.79 -0.36
C THR A 224 -2.06 -5.73 -0.98
N LYS A 225 -2.75 -6.08 -2.09
CA LYS A 225 -3.79 -5.23 -2.72
C LYS A 225 -5.04 -5.05 -1.87
N LYS A 226 -5.39 -6.00 -0.99
CA LYS A 226 -6.58 -5.93 -0.12
C LYS A 226 -6.25 -5.47 1.30
N ALA A 227 -5.09 -5.87 1.84
CA ALA A 227 -4.55 -5.53 3.16
C ALA A 227 -5.49 -5.78 4.38
N ILE A 228 -6.46 -6.69 4.25
CA ILE A 228 -7.44 -7.05 5.30
C ILE A 228 -7.23 -8.47 5.86
N VAL A 229 -6.49 -9.34 5.17
CA VAL A 229 -6.38 -10.76 5.53
C VAL A 229 -5.39 -10.92 6.68
N ARG A 230 -5.86 -11.49 7.80
CA ARG A 230 -5.09 -11.68 9.03
C ARG A 230 -4.42 -13.06 9.12
N GLU A 231 -4.96 -14.06 8.43
CA GLU A 231 -4.47 -15.44 8.40
C GLU A 231 -4.61 -15.99 6.97
N ILE A 232 -3.55 -16.62 6.47
CA ILE A 232 -3.61 -17.54 5.33
C ILE A 232 -4.08 -18.89 5.87
N LEU A 233 -5.14 -19.42 5.28
CA LEU A 233 -5.66 -20.76 5.53
C LEU A 233 -5.71 -21.51 4.20
N LEU A 234 -4.89 -22.54 4.07
CA LEU A 234 -4.94 -23.50 2.97
C LEU A 234 -5.17 -24.89 3.55
N LYS A 235 -6.18 -25.59 3.08
CA LYS A 235 -6.47 -26.99 3.43
C LYS A 235 -6.45 -27.81 2.15
N GLY A 236 -5.78 -28.95 2.17
CA GLY A 236 -5.82 -29.87 1.05
C GLY A 236 -6.02 -31.31 1.49
N SER A 237 -6.64 -32.10 0.63
CA SER A 237 -6.79 -33.54 0.80
C SER A 237 -6.48 -34.28 -0.49
N VAL A 238 -5.75 -35.39 -0.38
CA VAL A 238 -5.61 -36.37 -1.46
C VAL A 238 -6.62 -37.49 -1.23
N TYR A 239 -7.26 -37.97 -2.29
CA TYR A 239 -8.32 -38.97 -2.22
C TYR A 239 -8.45 -39.74 -3.53
N SER A 240 -9.05 -40.93 -3.43
CA SER A 240 -9.44 -41.77 -4.56
C SER A 240 -10.82 -41.35 -5.05
N GLY A 241 -10.92 -40.93 -6.32
CA GLY A 241 -12.17 -40.51 -6.96
C GLY A 241 -13.05 -41.67 -7.45
N ALA A 242 -12.71 -42.93 -7.13
CA ALA A 242 -13.51 -44.08 -7.50
C ALA A 242 -14.81 -44.15 -6.69
N ASN A 243 -15.97 -44.07 -7.35
CA ASN A 243 -17.31 -44.14 -6.75
C ASN A 243 -17.74 -45.55 -6.29
N ASP A 244 -16.82 -46.30 -5.66
CA ASP A 244 -16.96 -47.70 -5.26
C ASP A 244 -16.64 -47.87 -3.76
N THR A 245 -17.36 -47.10 -2.93
CA THR A 245 -17.08 -46.92 -1.50
C THR A 245 -17.27 -48.17 -0.64
N ALA A 246 -17.92 -49.21 -1.17
CA ALA A 246 -18.01 -50.51 -0.51
C ALA A 246 -16.72 -51.34 -0.67
N ASN A 247 -16.11 -51.28 -1.86
CA ASN A 247 -15.00 -52.15 -2.26
C ASN A 247 -13.65 -51.44 -2.33
N VAL A 248 -13.59 -50.15 -1.97
CA VAL A 248 -12.36 -49.36 -1.89
C VAL A 248 -12.22 -48.82 -0.46
N ILE A 249 -11.06 -49.06 0.17
CA ILE A 249 -10.73 -48.55 1.51
C ILE A 249 -9.47 -47.69 1.42
N ASP A 250 -9.44 -46.65 2.25
CA ASP A 250 -8.20 -46.07 2.75
C ASP A 250 -8.10 -46.32 4.27
N PRO A 251 -7.09 -47.06 4.76
CA PRO A 251 -7.01 -47.47 6.16
C PRO A 251 -6.57 -46.34 7.11
N MET A 252 -6.02 -45.22 6.61
CA MET A 252 -5.34 -44.22 7.44
C MET A 252 -5.71 -42.77 7.09
N MET A 253 -6.96 -42.52 6.64
CA MET A 253 -7.55 -41.24 6.20
C MET A 253 -7.11 -39.91 6.85
N HIS A 254 -6.50 -39.89 8.05
CA HIS A 254 -5.88 -38.69 8.62
C HIS A 254 -4.59 -38.25 7.91
N ASN A 255 -3.84 -39.17 7.29
CA ASN A 255 -2.57 -38.90 6.60
C ASN A 255 -2.77 -38.30 5.19
N ASN A 256 -4.03 -38.26 4.75
CA ASN A 256 -4.51 -37.80 3.46
C ASN A 256 -4.77 -36.30 3.43
N GLN A 257 -4.55 -35.58 4.53
CA GLN A 257 -4.93 -34.18 4.69
C GLN A 257 -3.75 -33.33 5.17
N PHE A 258 -3.67 -32.09 4.70
CA PHE A 258 -2.77 -31.08 5.23
C PHE A 258 -3.52 -29.76 5.48
N GLU A 259 -3.07 -29.00 6.48
CA GLU A 259 -3.60 -27.69 6.81
C GLU A 259 -2.43 -26.73 7.10
N LEU A 260 -2.32 -25.66 6.30
CA LEU A 260 -1.41 -24.55 6.53
C LEU A 260 -2.19 -23.39 7.12
N ARG A 261 -1.76 -22.95 8.30
CA ARG A 261 -2.16 -21.68 8.93
C ARG A 261 -0.96 -20.78 9.08
N LYS A 262 -1.08 -19.53 8.64
CA LYS A 262 -0.03 -18.53 8.82
C LYS A 262 -0.63 -17.15 9.08
N GLN A 263 -0.34 -16.57 10.23
CA GLN A 263 -0.68 -15.18 10.52
C GLN A 263 0.04 -14.24 9.55
N VAL A 264 -0.65 -13.20 9.09
CA VAL A 264 -0.14 -12.23 8.11
C VAL A 264 -0.24 -10.82 8.68
N PHE A 265 0.85 -10.05 8.53
CA PHE A 265 0.87 -8.61 8.72
C PHE A 265 1.40 -7.92 7.47
N TYR A 266 1.03 -6.66 7.27
CA TYR A 266 1.46 -5.83 6.14
C TYR A 266 2.38 -4.71 6.63
N THR A 267 3.44 -4.39 5.90
CA THR A 267 4.23 -3.18 6.20
C THR A 267 3.57 -1.96 5.58
N ALA A 268 3.31 -0.92 6.37
CA ALA A 268 2.94 0.40 5.85
C ALA A 268 3.78 1.48 6.55
N THR A 269 3.98 2.61 5.88
CA THR A 269 4.82 3.71 6.36
C THR A 269 4.04 4.99 6.17
N ILE A 270 3.48 5.49 7.25
CA ILE A 270 2.60 6.65 7.24
C ILE A 270 3.44 7.89 7.54
N ALA A 271 3.56 8.77 6.55
CA ALA A 271 4.23 10.05 6.66
C ALA A 271 3.20 11.14 6.98
N HIS A 272 3.58 12.04 7.86
CA HIS A 272 2.67 12.94 8.54
C HIS A 272 3.31 14.32 8.58
N THR A 273 2.68 15.29 7.90
CA THR A 273 3.17 16.68 7.84
C THR A 273 2.04 17.64 8.18
N SER A 274 2.38 18.79 8.74
CA SER A 274 1.39 19.78 9.19
C SER A 274 1.98 21.18 9.17
N ASN A 275 1.20 22.16 8.75
CA ASN A 275 1.62 23.55 8.66
C ASN A 275 0.46 24.48 9.05
N SER A 276 0.82 25.65 9.60
CA SER A 276 -0.11 26.75 9.81
C SER A 276 0.26 27.94 8.90
N VAL A 277 -0.76 28.65 8.43
CA VAL A 277 -0.64 29.93 7.74
C VAL A 277 -1.63 30.92 8.39
N PRO A 278 -1.17 32.00 9.04
CA PRO A 278 0.22 32.30 9.38
C PRO A 278 0.75 31.42 10.53
N ASN A 279 2.07 31.29 10.65
CA ASN A 279 2.72 30.58 11.77
C ASN A 279 2.75 31.41 13.07
N SER A 280 2.71 32.73 12.97
CA SER A 280 2.51 33.67 14.09
C SER A 280 1.55 34.78 13.69
N MET A 281 0.83 35.31 14.68
CA MET A 281 -0.05 36.47 14.52
C MET A 281 0.08 37.43 15.69
N PHE A 282 0.02 38.71 15.36
CA PHE A 282 0.08 39.82 16.32
C PHE A 282 -1.27 40.54 16.31
N TYR A 283 -1.86 40.76 17.48
CA TYR A 283 -3.10 41.53 17.61
C TYR A 283 -2.89 42.81 18.42
N ASN A 284 -3.47 43.91 17.95
CA ASN A 284 -3.54 45.15 18.72
C ASN A 284 -4.89 45.21 19.44
N ARG A 285 -4.91 45.47 20.75
CA ARG A 285 -6.14 45.53 21.55
C ARG A 285 -6.58 46.98 21.72
N THR A 286 -7.52 47.42 20.89
CA THR A 286 -8.40 48.54 21.26
C THR A 286 -9.26 48.11 22.43
N VAL A 287 -9.25 48.86 23.53
CA VAL A 287 -9.94 48.48 24.78
C VAL A 287 -11.43 48.81 24.64
N SER A 288 -12.20 47.89 24.06
CA SER A 288 -13.67 48.00 24.00
C SER A 288 -14.28 47.55 25.34
N PRO A 289 -15.00 48.43 26.08
CA PRO A 289 -15.47 48.14 27.45
C PRO A 289 -16.87 47.49 27.51
N LEU A 290 -17.43 47.02 26.39
CA LEU A 290 -18.81 46.55 26.31
C LEU A 290 -18.92 45.03 26.50
N ALA A 291 -19.57 44.63 27.59
CA ALA A 291 -19.77 43.23 28.00
C ALA A 291 -20.87 42.47 27.23
N SER A 292 -21.38 43.00 26.11
CA SER A 292 -22.38 42.32 25.27
C SER A 292 -22.34 42.84 23.83
N ILE A 293 -21.62 42.11 22.96
CA ILE A 293 -21.58 42.41 21.52
C ILE A 293 -22.81 41.81 20.85
N HIS A 294 -23.62 42.67 20.25
CA HIS A 294 -24.75 42.30 19.41
C HIS A 294 -24.29 42.32 17.95
N ASN A 295 -24.78 41.37 17.13
CA ASN A 295 -24.45 41.25 15.70
C ASN A 295 -22.93 41.08 15.40
N ILE A 296 -22.36 39.93 15.78
CA ILE A 296 -20.95 39.60 15.51
C ILE A 296 -20.75 39.38 14.00
N ASN A 297 -20.12 40.35 13.33
CA ASN A 297 -19.74 40.25 11.93
C ASN A 297 -18.27 39.82 11.75
N ASN A 298 -17.86 39.52 10.52
CA ASN A 298 -16.47 39.14 10.20
C ASN A 298 -15.45 40.24 10.57
N GLU A 299 -15.86 41.51 10.52
CA GLU A 299 -15.04 42.68 10.88
C GLU A 299 -14.77 42.79 12.38
N PHE A 300 -15.72 42.40 13.23
CA PHE A 300 -15.53 42.30 14.69
C PHE A 300 -14.53 41.19 15.07
N LEU A 301 -14.45 40.14 14.25
CA LEU A 301 -13.37 39.13 14.32
C LEU A 301 -12.10 39.59 13.58
N GLY A 302 -12.02 40.89 13.26
CA GLY A 302 -10.92 41.57 12.58
C GLY A 302 -10.63 41.10 11.16
N GLY A 303 -11.65 40.64 10.44
CA GLY A 303 -11.58 40.39 9.00
C GLY A 303 -10.58 39.30 8.62
N SER A 304 -9.91 39.46 7.47
CA SER A 304 -8.97 38.48 6.93
C SER A 304 -7.65 38.38 7.72
N THR A 305 -7.25 39.41 8.47
CA THR A 305 -5.92 39.47 9.13
C THR A 305 -5.79 38.52 10.33
N TYR A 306 -6.90 38.06 10.91
CA TYR A 306 -6.92 37.05 11.99
C TYR A 306 -7.55 35.72 11.55
N ALA A 307 -7.53 35.44 10.23
CA ALA A 307 -7.81 34.11 9.72
C ALA A 307 -6.58 33.22 9.86
N VAL A 308 -6.77 32.03 10.43
CA VAL A 308 -5.72 31.05 10.69
C VAL A 308 -6.06 29.76 9.95
N PHE A 309 -5.16 29.30 9.09
CA PHE A 309 -5.36 28.12 8.24
C PHE A 309 -4.38 27.01 8.66
N HIS A 310 -4.92 25.96 9.29
CA HIS A 310 -4.14 24.78 9.63
C HIS A 310 -4.40 23.68 8.60
N LYS A 311 -3.33 23.18 8.00
CA LYS A 311 -3.34 22.09 7.02
C LYS A 311 -2.54 20.91 7.56
N HIS A 312 -3.13 19.72 7.53
CA HIS A 312 -2.51 18.45 7.91
C HIS A 312 -2.54 17.52 6.69
N SER A 313 -1.41 16.87 6.38
CA SER A 313 -1.27 15.97 5.25
C SER A 313 -0.76 14.62 5.72
N ILE A 314 -1.56 13.57 5.47
CA ILE A 314 -1.33 12.18 5.84
C ILE A 314 -1.08 11.41 4.54
N GLU A 315 0.14 10.91 4.37
CA GLU A 315 0.61 10.24 3.15
C GLU A 315 1.03 8.80 3.47
N ASN A 316 0.55 7.82 2.70
CA ASN A 316 1.06 6.46 2.79
C ASN A 316 2.28 6.28 1.86
N ARG A 317 3.48 6.44 2.42
CA ARG A 317 4.76 6.13 1.74
C ARG A 317 5.10 4.64 1.80
N GLY A 318 4.32 3.84 2.53
CA GLY A 318 4.48 2.41 2.62
C GLY A 318 4.13 1.69 1.31
N PRO A 319 4.58 0.44 1.16
CA PRO A 319 4.32 -0.32 -0.06
C PRO A 319 2.87 -0.82 -0.20
N ASN A 320 2.20 -1.09 0.93
CA ASN A 320 0.89 -1.73 0.97
C ASN A 320 -0.25 -0.72 1.18
N LEU A 321 -1.45 -1.10 0.74
CA LEU A 321 -2.70 -0.41 1.04
C LEU A 321 -2.94 -0.36 2.57
N VAL A 322 -3.47 0.76 3.08
CA VAL A 322 -4.14 0.79 4.39
C VAL A 322 -5.66 0.73 4.15
N ALA A 323 -6.26 -0.42 4.47
CA ALA A 323 -7.65 -0.71 4.10
C ALA A 323 -8.65 0.29 4.73
N LYS A 324 -8.49 0.61 6.02
CA LYS A 324 -9.30 1.62 6.72
C LYS A 324 -8.64 2.08 8.03
N ALA A 325 -8.75 3.38 8.30
CA ALA A 325 -8.18 4.07 9.44
C ALA A 325 -9.14 5.12 10.01
N SER A 326 -8.96 5.44 11.29
CA SER A 326 -9.61 6.54 12.00
C SER A 326 -8.65 7.72 12.11
N LEU A 327 -9.12 8.90 11.73
CA LEU A 327 -8.40 10.17 11.81
C LEU A 327 -9.22 11.11 12.70
N VAL A 328 -8.69 11.44 13.87
CA VAL A 328 -9.33 12.36 14.82
C VAL A 328 -8.63 13.71 14.77
N PHE A 329 -9.37 14.74 14.35
CA PHE A 329 -8.94 16.14 14.38
C PHE A 329 -9.42 16.81 15.67
N THR A 330 -8.54 17.47 16.41
CA THR A 330 -8.84 18.09 17.71
C THR A 330 -8.29 19.51 17.76
N TRP A 331 -9.05 20.46 18.30
CA TRP A 331 -8.64 21.87 18.44
C TRP A 331 -9.19 22.54 19.71
N PRO A 332 -8.54 23.60 20.22
CA PRO A 332 -8.96 24.33 21.41
C PRO A 332 -10.16 25.26 21.12
N ARG A 333 -11.38 24.73 21.22
CA ARG A 333 -12.63 25.45 20.89
C ARG A 333 -12.94 26.58 21.87
N GLN A 334 -12.85 26.33 23.18
CA GLN A 334 -13.27 27.26 24.24
C GLN A 334 -12.32 27.25 25.44
N THR A 335 -12.30 28.31 26.25
CA THR A 335 -11.65 28.31 27.57
C THR A 335 -12.37 27.42 28.57
N LYS A 336 -11.82 27.21 29.78
CA LYS A 336 -12.50 26.47 30.86
C LYS A 336 -13.81 27.14 31.29
N GLU A 337 -13.85 28.46 31.25
CA GLU A 337 -15.02 29.29 31.57
C GLU A 337 -16.08 29.23 30.45
N GLY A 338 -15.74 28.72 29.26
CA GLY A 338 -16.66 28.57 28.12
C GLY A 338 -16.59 29.68 27.07
N LEU A 339 -15.65 30.63 27.19
CA LEU A 339 -15.46 31.67 26.17
C LEU A 339 -14.89 31.05 24.87
N PRO A 340 -15.34 31.46 23.68
CA PRO A 340 -14.75 31.02 22.42
C PRO A 340 -13.27 31.36 22.33
N LEU A 341 -12.45 30.48 21.76
CA LEU A 341 -11.00 30.70 21.63
C LEU A 341 -10.54 30.58 20.17
N LEU A 342 -10.57 29.37 19.60
CA LEU A 342 -10.25 29.10 18.21
C LEU A 342 -11.50 28.60 17.47
N TYR A 343 -12.17 29.52 16.78
CA TYR A 343 -13.47 29.28 16.14
C TYR A 343 -13.31 28.66 14.74
N LEU A 344 -13.74 27.40 14.59
CA LEU A 344 -13.69 26.67 13.33
C LEU A 344 -14.86 27.07 12.43
N TYR A 345 -14.59 27.74 11.30
CA TYR A 345 -15.63 28.19 10.36
C TYR A 345 -15.64 27.43 9.03
N HIS A 346 -14.54 26.77 8.68
CA HIS A 346 -14.47 25.89 7.52
C HIS A 346 -13.58 24.68 7.83
N PHE A 347 -14.01 23.50 7.40
CA PHE A 347 -13.30 22.24 7.61
C PHE A 347 -13.56 21.34 6.40
N GLN A 348 -12.50 20.75 5.86
CA GLN A 348 -12.58 19.84 4.72
C GLN A 348 -11.51 18.76 4.82
N CYS A 349 -11.86 17.53 4.48
CA CYS A 349 -10.90 16.45 4.26
C CYS A 349 -10.97 16.02 2.80
N LEU A 350 -9.83 15.98 2.12
CA LEU A 350 -9.74 15.67 0.69
C LEU A 350 -8.74 14.54 0.41
N PRO A 351 -8.98 13.70 -0.61
CA PRO A 351 -10.19 13.64 -1.43
C PRO A 351 -11.39 13.02 -0.67
N LEU A 352 -12.60 13.49 -0.96
CA LEU A 352 -13.84 13.00 -0.32
C LEU A 352 -14.08 11.49 -0.57
N THR A 353 -13.54 10.92 -1.65
CA THR A 353 -13.63 9.49 -1.95
C THR A 353 -12.89 8.63 -0.93
N LEU A 354 -11.79 9.14 -0.35
CA LEU A 354 -10.99 8.43 0.65
C LEU A 354 -11.40 8.83 2.08
N CYS A 355 -11.68 10.12 2.32
CA CYS A 355 -11.87 10.68 3.66
C CYS A 355 -13.29 11.22 3.89
N HIS A 356 -14.00 10.62 4.85
CA HIS A 356 -15.37 10.98 5.22
C HIS A 356 -15.41 11.43 6.69
N CYS A 357 -15.90 12.63 6.98
CA CYS A 357 -15.85 13.23 8.33
C CYS A 357 -17.23 13.50 8.91
N ALA A 358 -17.45 13.12 10.18
CA ALA A 358 -18.64 13.44 10.94
C ALA A 358 -18.44 14.78 11.68
N THR A 359 -18.87 15.88 11.07
CA THR A 359 -18.67 17.24 11.60
C THR A 359 -19.65 17.65 12.70
N MET A 360 -20.84 17.02 12.77
CA MET A 360 -21.82 17.16 13.86
C MET A 360 -22.11 18.61 14.27
N GLU A 361 -22.34 19.50 13.29
CA GLU A 361 -22.62 20.94 13.47
C GLU A 361 -21.52 21.77 14.20
N LYS A 362 -20.34 21.18 14.45
CA LYS A 362 -19.19 21.84 15.11
C LYS A 362 -18.48 22.87 14.23
N VAL A 363 -18.77 22.89 12.93
CA VAL A 363 -18.19 23.80 11.94
C VAL A 363 -19.16 24.95 11.72
N ASN A 364 -18.68 26.18 11.93
CA ASN A 364 -19.49 27.41 11.89
C ASN A 364 -20.71 27.38 12.84
N GLU A 365 -20.56 26.82 14.05
CA GLU A 365 -21.63 26.63 15.06
C GLU A 365 -22.50 27.90 15.29
N TYR A 366 -21.84 29.04 15.47
CA TYR A 366 -22.50 30.35 15.64
C TYR A 366 -23.20 30.89 14.37
N GLY A 367 -23.09 30.23 13.22
CA GLY A 367 -23.74 30.65 11.96
C GLY A 367 -23.20 31.96 11.40
N LEU A 368 -21.92 32.25 11.60
CA LEU A 368 -21.35 33.56 11.25
C LEU A 368 -21.19 33.71 9.73
N ALA A 369 -21.54 34.90 9.23
CA ALA A 369 -21.38 35.29 7.84
C ALA A 369 -19.92 35.66 7.52
N ILE A 370 -19.03 34.66 7.50
CA ILE A 370 -17.59 34.88 7.25
C ILE A 370 -17.29 34.92 5.74
N ASN A 371 -18.04 34.18 4.92
CA ASN A 371 -17.78 34.03 3.48
C ASN A 371 -18.92 34.53 2.57
N ASN A 372 -20.17 34.59 3.04
CA ASN A 372 -21.33 35.16 2.34
C ASN A 372 -22.37 35.67 3.35
N GLY A 373 -23.00 36.81 3.04
CA GLY A 373 -23.69 37.69 4.00
C GLY A 373 -25.08 37.28 4.52
N THR A 374 -25.28 36.07 5.04
CA THR A 374 -26.60 35.58 5.49
C THR A 374 -26.63 34.96 6.89
N GLY A 375 -25.86 35.52 7.82
CA GLY A 375 -25.82 35.11 9.23
C GLY A 375 -26.50 36.13 10.13
N LEU A 376 -27.69 35.80 10.65
CA LEU A 376 -28.54 36.68 11.47
C LEU A 376 -28.88 36.02 12.82
N LYS A 377 -27.87 35.54 13.55
CA LYS A 377 -28.00 35.12 14.95
C LYS A 377 -27.45 36.20 15.88
N ASN A 378 -28.33 36.79 16.68
CA ASN A 378 -27.93 37.61 17.82
C ASN A 378 -27.39 36.70 18.92
N ILE A 379 -26.10 36.77 19.19
CA ILE A 379 -25.42 35.96 20.21
C ILE A 379 -24.93 36.91 21.29
N SER A 380 -25.52 36.82 22.49
CA SER A 380 -24.96 37.49 23.66
C SER A 380 -23.90 36.59 24.28
N ILE A 381 -22.67 37.09 24.37
CA ILE A 381 -21.57 36.47 25.11
C ILE A 381 -21.09 37.52 26.10
N ASP A 382 -21.16 37.19 27.40
CA ASP A 382 -20.49 37.98 28.44
C ASP A 382 -19.00 37.66 28.40
N PHE A 383 -18.17 38.69 28.23
CA PHE A 383 -16.71 38.58 28.14
C PHE A 383 -15.99 38.90 29.46
N ASN A 384 -16.71 38.95 30.58
CA ASN A 384 -16.11 39.11 31.90
C ASN A 384 -15.32 37.86 32.34
N SER A 385 -14.08 37.73 31.86
CA SER A 385 -13.19 36.64 32.26
C SER A 385 -11.74 37.05 32.51
N ASN A 386 -11.24 36.53 33.62
CA ASN A 386 -9.83 36.54 34.03
C ASN A 386 -9.08 35.29 33.54
N THR A 387 -9.48 34.66 32.41
CA THR A 387 -8.84 33.44 31.91
C THR A 387 -7.34 33.66 31.68
N VAL A 388 -6.50 32.89 32.37
CA VAL A 388 -5.06 32.87 32.16
C VAL A 388 -4.71 31.71 31.23
N LEU A 389 -4.44 32.00 29.95
CA LEU A 389 -3.89 31.01 29.01
C LEU A 389 -2.37 30.83 29.26
N PRO A 390 -1.86 29.60 29.20
CA PRO A 390 -0.43 29.32 29.28
C PRO A 390 0.29 29.59 27.94
N THR A 391 1.62 29.59 27.96
CA THR A 391 2.46 29.79 26.77
C THR A 391 2.23 28.72 25.68
N ASP A 392 1.98 27.48 26.08
CA ASP A 392 1.58 26.39 25.18
C ASP A 392 0.20 25.88 25.60
N THR A 393 -0.84 26.26 24.86
CA THR A 393 -2.22 25.90 25.21
C THR A 393 -2.51 24.45 24.82
N THR A 394 -2.80 23.60 25.81
CA THR A 394 -3.17 22.19 25.61
C THR A 394 -4.64 21.93 25.96
N CYS A 395 -5.17 20.79 25.54
CA CYS A 395 -6.54 20.37 25.89
C CYS A 395 -6.76 20.06 27.39
N ASN A 396 -5.73 20.17 28.23
CA ASN A 396 -5.87 20.14 29.69
C ASN A 396 -6.14 21.55 30.25
N ASP A 397 -5.76 22.59 29.51
CA ASP A 397 -5.86 23.99 29.90
C ASP A 397 -7.17 24.62 29.41
N VAL A 398 -7.68 24.14 28.28
CA VAL A 398 -8.87 24.66 27.58
C VAL A 398 -9.78 23.53 27.11
N LYS A 399 -11.06 23.82 26.88
CA LYS A 399 -12.04 22.87 26.34
C LYS A 399 -11.79 22.67 24.85
N CYS A 400 -11.12 21.56 24.52
CA CYS A 400 -10.99 21.12 23.13
C CYS A 400 -12.26 20.46 22.62
N ASP A 401 -12.45 20.53 21.30
CA ASP A 401 -13.45 19.76 20.58
C ASP A 401 -12.78 18.95 19.46
N SER A 402 -13.48 17.97 18.90
CA SER A 402 -12.94 17.05 17.90
C SER A 402 -13.93 16.64 16.80
N ILE A 403 -13.39 16.39 15.61
CA ILE A 403 -14.09 15.85 14.44
C ILE A 403 -13.43 14.51 14.09
N THR A 404 -14.25 13.47 13.98
CA THR A 404 -13.80 12.12 13.60
C THR A 404 -14.00 11.91 12.11
N CYS A 405 -12.95 11.49 11.43
CA CYS A 405 -12.93 11.14 10.02
C CYS A 405 -12.56 9.67 9.83
N THR A 406 -13.27 8.98 8.95
CA THR A 406 -12.91 7.64 8.47
C THR A 406 -12.14 7.78 7.16
N VAL A 407 -10.93 7.25 7.11
CA VAL A 407 -10.12 7.17 5.89
C VAL A 407 -10.16 5.74 5.38
N ASN A 408 -10.73 5.53 4.20
CA ASN A 408 -10.84 4.21 3.56
C ASN A 408 -9.84 4.11 2.40
N GLN A 409 -9.31 2.90 2.18
CA GLN A 409 -8.47 2.51 1.04
C GLN A 409 -7.33 3.50 0.73
N LEU A 410 -6.54 3.86 1.74
CA LEU A 410 -5.38 4.75 1.57
C LEU A 410 -4.25 3.98 0.86
N GLY A 411 -4.25 4.05 -0.48
CA GLY A 411 -3.34 3.33 -1.36
C GLY A 411 -1.86 3.69 -1.20
N LYS A 412 -1.01 2.92 -1.88
CA LYS A 412 0.43 3.22 -2.02
C LYS A 412 0.60 4.62 -2.61
N PHE A 413 1.42 5.46 -1.98
CA PHE A 413 1.66 6.87 -2.35
C PHE A 413 0.39 7.75 -2.40
N SER A 414 -0.70 7.31 -1.78
CA SER A 414 -1.93 8.11 -1.66
C SER A 414 -1.85 9.05 -0.46
N THR A 415 -2.41 10.25 -0.61
CA THR A 415 -2.39 11.31 0.40
C THR A 415 -3.79 11.81 0.70
N VAL A 416 -4.08 12.02 1.98
CA VAL A 416 -5.28 12.68 2.48
C VAL A 416 -4.87 13.99 3.17
N VAL A 417 -5.57 15.08 2.84
CA VAL A 417 -5.31 16.42 3.36
C VAL A 417 -6.52 16.90 4.14
N VAL A 418 -6.32 17.23 5.43
CA VAL A 418 -7.29 17.96 6.24
C VAL A 418 -6.94 19.44 6.21
N THR A 419 -7.87 20.25 5.74
CA THR A 419 -7.79 21.72 5.77
C THR A 419 -8.81 22.24 6.79
N SER A 420 -8.35 23.11 7.68
CA SER A 420 -9.18 23.74 8.70
C SER A 420 -8.91 25.24 8.75
N SER A 421 -9.97 26.03 8.74
CA SER A 421 -9.90 27.50 8.76
C SER A 421 -10.58 28.02 10.02
N PHE A 422 -9.83 28.83 10.75
CA PHE A 422 -10.15 29.31 12.07
C PHE A 422 -10.17 30.84 12.14
N LYS A 423 -10.99 31.39 13.04
CA LYS A 423 -10.86 32.76 13.55
C LYS A 423 -10.40 32.70 15.00
N VAL A 424 -9.46 33.54 15.38
CA VAL A 424 -9.05 33.70 16.78
C VAL A 424 -9.98 34.72 17.46
N TRP A 425 -10.54 34.36 18.61
CA TRP A 425 -11.47 35.20 19.32
C TRP A 425 -10.75 36.23 20.20
N LEU A 426 -10.37 37.37 19.61
CA LEU A 426 -9.59 38.42 20.27
C LEU A 426 -10.16 38.91 21.61
N PRO A 427 -11.49 39.07 21.83
CA PRO A 427 -12.03 39.47 23.13
C PRO A 427 -11.66 38.55 24.30
N THR A 428 -11.45 37.25 24.03
CA THR A 428 -11.07 36.24 25.03
C THR A 428 -9.61 36.37 25.47
N LEU A 429 -8.79 37.08 24.70
CA LEU A 429 -7.35 37.21 24.92
C LEU A 429 -7.04 38.38 25.87
N THR A 430 -7.54 38.29 27.10
CA THR A 430 -7.61 39.43 28.04
C THR A 430 -6.31 39.78 28.76
N GLN A 431 -5.30 38.89 28.77
CA GLN A 431 -4.01 39.11 29.44
C GLN A 431 -3.21 40.30 28.88
N ASN A 432 -2.42 40.95 29.75
CA ASN A 432 -1.58 42.09 29.37
C ASN A 432 -0.38 41.73 28.50
N ASN A 433 0.26 40.58 28.74
CA ASN A 433 1.43 40.06 28.04
C ASN A 433 1.16 38.64 27.51
N LEU A 434 0.09 38.47 26.71
CA LEU A 434 -0.21 37.18 26.10
C LEU A 434 0.80 36.85 25.00
N ALA A 435 1.43 35.68 25.11
CA ALA A 435 2.10 34.97 24.03
C ALA A 435 1.77 33.48 24.17
N THR A 436 0.74 33.02 23.47
CA THR A 436 0.23 31.64 23.58
C THR A 436 0.25 30.92 22.23
N LYS A 437 0.62 29.64 22.24
CA LYS A 437 0.55 28.78 21.06
C LYS A 437 -0.81 28.08 21.00
N LEU A 438 -1.63 28.45 20.01
CA LEU A 438 -2.86 27.74 19.69
C LEU A 438 -2.56 26.67 18.64
N SER A 439 -2.98 25.43 18.88
CA SER A 439 -2.64 24.32 17.99
C SER A 439 -3.82 23.39 17.71
N SER A 440 -3.95 22.94 16.46
CA SER A 440 -4.81 21.79 16.11
C SER A 440 -3.96 20.54 16.00
N LYS A 441 -4.54 19.41 16.37
CA LYS A 441 -3.88 18.11 16.37
C LYS A 441 -4.67 17.12 15.53
N THR A 442 -3.96 16.30 14.76
CA THR A 442 -4.52 15.14 14.07
C THR A 442 -3.90 13.87 14.62
N SER A 443 -4.73 12.91 15.03
CA SER A 443 -4.33 11.57 15.44
C SER A 443 -4.82 10.55 14.42
N PHE A 444 -3.91 9.78 13.81
CA PHE A 444 -4.22 8.76 12.81
C PHE A 444 -3.93 7.37 13.39
N ASN A 445 -4.94 6.50 13.35
CA ASN A 445 -4.85 5.13 13.85
C ASN A 445 -5.54 4.15 12.88
N VAL A 446 -4.89 3.04 12.55
CA VAL A 446 -5.44 2.04 11.62
C VAL A 446 -6.30 1.02 12.37
N THR A 447 -7.49 0.72 11.85
CA THR A 447 -8.48 -0.11 12.57
C THR A 447 -8.68 -1.49 11.93
N ASP A 448 -8.82 -1.56 10.60
CA ASP A 448 -9.22 -2.78 9.88
C ASP A 448 -8.12 -3.33 8.97
N SER A 449 -6.86 -3.13 9.32
CA SER A 449 -5.72 -3.73 8.61
C SER A 449 -4.65 -4.17 9.62
N PRO A 450 -4.13 -5.42 9.55
CA PRO A 450 -3.08 -5.90 10.43
C PRO A 450 -1.72 -5.34 9.98
N ILE A 451 -1.50 -4.05 10.20
CA ILE A 451 -0.20 -3.41 9.89
C ILE A 451 0.82 -3.81 10.96
N TYR A 452 2.00 -4.24 10.52
CA TYR A 452 3.11 -4.59 11.42
C TYR A 452 3.70 -3.33 12.08
N ASN A 453 3.87 -3.36 13.41
CA ASN A 453 4.49 -2.30 14.23
C ASN A 453 3.94 -0.87 14.01
N LEU A 454 2.64 -0.72 13.70
CA LEU A 454 2.06 0.61 13.55
C LEU A 454 1.65 1.22 14.90
N ALA A 455 2.31 2.32 15.27
CA ALA A 455 1.87 3.19 16.35
C ALA A 455 0.90 4.26 15.83
N ALA A 456 -0.06 4.68 16.68
CA ALA A 456 -0.92 5.82 16.38
C ALA A 456 -0.05 7.07 16.20
N THR A 457 -0.10 7.67 15.01
CA THR A 457 0.77 8.79 14.65
C THR A 457 0.02 10.10 14.86
N THR A 458 0.63 11.02 15.59
CA THR A 458 0.03 12.34 15.87
C THR A 458 0.83 13.46 15.23
N THR A 459 0.14 14.49 14.76
CA THR A 459 0.73 15.70 14.20
C THR A 459 0.02 16.94 14.71
N THR A 460 0.76 18.04 14.80
CA THR A 460 0.28 19.30 15.37
C THR A 460 0.58 20.44 14.39
N ALA A 461 -0.41 21.26 14.07
CA ALA A 461 -0.24 22.54 13.40
C ALA A 461 -0.43 23.65 14.44
N THR A 462 0.51 24.58 14.52
CA THR A 462 0.58 25.57 15.62
C THR A 462 0.68 26.98 15.07
N THR A 463 -0.11 27.88 15.65
CA THR A 463 -0.04 29.33 15.44
C THR A 463 0.32 30.01 16.76
N VAL A 464 1.37 30.83 16.75
CA VAL A 464 1.73 31.66 17.90
C VAL A 464 0.86 32.92 17.90
N VAL A 465 0.00 33.08 18.88
CA VAL A 465 -0.83 34.28 19.07
C VAL A 465 -0.20 35.14 20.15
N SER A 466 0.21 36.36 19.78
CA SER A 466 0.81 37.30 20.72
C SER A 466 0.21 38.68 20.58
N LYS A 467 0.15 39.43 21.69
CA LYS A 467 -0.20 40.84 21.64
C LYS A 467 0.90 41.60 20.87
N TYR A 468 0.53 42.57 20.05
CA TYR A 468 1.50 43.48 19.45
C TYR A 468 2.12 44.35 20.55
N LEU A 469 3.42 44.18 20.80
CA LEU A 469 4.21 45.19 21.49
C LEU A 469 4.80 46.12 20.42
N PRO A 470 4.69 47.46 20.57
CA PRO A 470 5.47 48.35 19.73
C PRO A 470 6.97 48.03 19.92
N PRO A 471 7.81 48.22 18.89
CA PRO A 471 9.25 48.14 19.05
C PRO A 471 9.64 49.03 20.22
N VAL A 472 10.26 48.45 21.26
CA VAL A 472 10.91 49.26 22.29
C VAL A 472 11.95 50.07 21.53
N PRO A 473 11.86 51.42 21.48
CA PRO A 473 12.91 52.20 20.83
C PRO A 473 14.23 51.80 21.47
N PRO A 474 15.31 51.60 20.70
CA PRO A 474 16.59 51.20 21.27
C PRO A 474 16.90 52.17 22.40
N ILE A 475 17.07 51.62 23.62
CA ILE A 475 17.28 52.43 24.82
C ILE A 475 18.39 53.40 24.48
N ASP A 476 18.10 54.69 24.67
CA ASP A 476 19.02 55.77 24.35
C ASP A 476 20.28 55.62 25.22
N GLN A 477 21.27 54.88 24.72
CA GLN A 477 22.60 54.73 25.33
C GLN A 477 23.43 56.03 25.16
N SER A 478 22.78 57.13 24.78
CA SER A 478 23.31 58.49 24.76
C SER A 478 23.58 59.07 26.16
N LYS A 479 23.33 58.32 27.23
CA LYS A 479 24.03 58.53 28.51
C LYS A 479 25.41 57.86 28.49
N LEU A 480 26.28 58.31 27.57
CA LEU A 480 27.72 58.12 27.73
C LEU A 480 28.10 58.73 29.07
N ASP A 481 28.65 57.93 29.97
CA ASP A 481 29.29 58.45 31.17
C ASP A 481 30.47 59.32 30.72
N ILE A 482 30.47 60.60 31.07
CA ILE A 482 31.47 61.57 30.61
C ILE A 482 32.78 61.41 31.40
N GLY A 483 32.76 60.63 32.50
CA GLY A 483 33.93 60.34 33.35
C GLY A 483 35.16 59.83 32.59
N PRO A 484 35.08 58.75 31.80
CA PRO A 484 36.23 58.23 31.05
C PRO A 484 36.78 59.19 29.99
N LEU A 485 35.94 60.04 29.39
CA LEU A 485 36.38 61.04 28.40
C LEU A 485 37.20 62.14 29.07
N ILE A 486 36.75 62.66 30.21
CA ILE A 486 37.52 63.62 31.03
C ILE A 486 38.81 62.95 31.55
N GLY A 487 38.72 61.69 32.00
CA GLY A 487 39.88 60.90 32.43
C GLY A 487 40.94 60.75 31.34
N ALA A 488 40.54 60.51 30.09
CA ALA A 488 41.46 60.43 28.96
C ALA A 488 42.14 61.78 28.65
N ILE A 489 41.40 62.90 28.72
CA ILE A 489 41.96 64.25 28.49
C ILE A 489 42.98 64.61 29.59
N VAL A 490 42.61 64.40 30.87
CA VAL A 490 43.52 64.67 32.00
C VAL A 490 44.74 63.75 31.97
N GLY A 491 44.55 62.45 31.71
CA GLY A 491 45.63 61.48 31.57
C GLY A 491 46.59 61.81 30.42
N GLY A 492 46.05 62.25 29.27
CA GLY A 492 46.85 62.69 28.12
C GLY A 492 47.69 63.93 28.43
N ILE A 493 47.13 64.92 29.11
CA ILE A 493 47.86 66.13 29.54
C ILE A 493 48.98 65.77 30.54
N VAL A 494 48.70 64.92 31.53
CA VAL A 494 49.70 64.46 32.50
C VAL A 494 50.83 63.69 31.81
N LEU A 495 50.51 62.79 30.88
CA LEU A 495 51.50 62.06 30.08
C LEU A 495 52.40 63.02 29.28
N LEU A 496 51.81 64.02 28.64
CA LEU A 496 52.53 65.02 27.83
C LEU A 496 53.48 65.87 28.70
N VAL A 497 53.06 66.28 29.89
CA VAL A 497 53.92 66.96 30.88
C VAL A 497 55.06 66.06 31.36
N VAL A 498 54.81 64.78 31.60
CA VAL A 498 55.86 63.81 31.97
C VAL A 498 56.89 63.66 30.84
N ILE A 499 56.46 63.57 29.57
CA ILE A 499 57.34 63.50 28.40
C ILE A 499 58.19 64.79 28.27
N MET A 500 57.59 65.97 28.46
CA MET A 500 58.30 67.25 28.51
C MET A 500 59.39 67.26 29.60
N LEU A 501 59.08 66.78 30.81
CA LEU A 501 60.05 66.68 31.91
C LEU A 501 61.16 65.66 31.63
N ILE A 502 60.85 64.54 30.96
CA ILE A 502 61.86 63.57 30.52
C ILE A 502 62.78 64.21 29.45
N MET A 503 62.24 64.87 28.42
CA MET A 503 63.06 65.54 27.39
C MET A 503 63.90 66.68 27.96
N TRP A 504 63.41 67.38 29.00
CA TRP A 504 64.18 68.37 29.76
C TRP A 504 65.33 67.71 30.54
N LYS A 505 65.07 66.61 31.26
CA LYS A 505 66.07 65.93 32.11
C LYS A 505 67.09 65.10 31.32
N VAL A 506 66.73 64.66 30.10
CA VAL A 506 67.61 63.99 29.13
C VAL A 506 68.41 65.00 28.28
N GLY A 507 68.19 66.31 28.47
CA GLY A 507 69.06 67.37 27.92
C GLY A 507 68.85 67.69 26.44
N PHE A 508 67.75 67.21 25.83
CA PHE A 508 67.48 67.37 24.39
C PHE A 508 67.27 68.84 23.95
N PHE A 509 66.97 69.74 24.89
CA PHE A 509 66.79 71.18 24.65
C PHE A 509 67.99 72.06 25.03
N LYS A 510 69.22 71.53 24.98
CA LYS A 510 70.45 72.35 24.93
C LYS A 510 71.21 72.16 23.61
N SER A 511 71.49 73.29 22.95
CA SER A 511 72.33 73.43 21.75
C SER A 511 71.77 72.91 20.41
N LYS A 512 70.85 73.69 19.80
CA LYS A 512 70.86 73.96 18.33
C LYS A 512 70.32 75.34 17.92
N TYR A 513 69.49 76.00 18.75
CA TYR A 513 69.01 77.36 18.50
C TYR A 513 70.12 78.44 18.41
N ALA A 514 71.33 78.16 18.92
CA ALA A 514 72.47 79.07 18.80
C ALA A 514 73.22 78.96 17.45
N LYS A 515 73.03 77.87 16.67
CA LYS A 515 73.74 77.69 15.38
C LYS A 515 72.93 78.26 14.21
N MET A 516 71.61 78.03 14.16
CA MET A 516 70.73 78.55 13.11
C MET A 516 70.55 80.08 13.12
N ARG A 517 71.10 80.79 14.11
CA ARG A 517 71.09 82.28 14.19
C ARG A 517 72.37 82.94 13.67
N ARG A 518 73.39 82.17 13.24
CA ARG A 518 74.65 82.69 12.66
C ARG A 518 74.84 82.38 11.18
N GLU A 519 73.99 81.53 10.61
CA GLU A 519 74.03 81.11 9.19
C GLU A 519 72.90 81.76 8.38
N ALA A 520 72.16 82.72 8.96
CA ALA A 520 71.03 83.45 8.36
C ALA A 520 71.23 84.98 8.32
N GLU A 521 72.49 85.45 8.44
CA GLU A 521 72.84 86.87 8.56
C GLU A 521 74.02 87.25 7.63
N ASN A 522 74.27 86.47 6.57
CA ASN A 522 75.40 86.67 5.64
C ASN A 522 75.19 86.05 4.23
N THR A 523 74.02 86.28 3.61
CA THR A 523 73.92 86.27 2.13
C THR A 523 72.75 87.13 1.65
N ASP A 524 73.01 88.43 1.54
CA ASP A 524 72.24 89.34 0.70
C ASP A 524 73.30 90.06 -0.14
N ASP A 525 73.42 89.72 -1.44
CA ASP A 525 74.07 90.55 -2.48
C ASP A 525 74.10 89.87 -3.88
N ASN A 526 73.59 90.61 -4.87
CA ASN A 526 73.91 90.62 -6.31
C ASN A 526 73.42 89.54 -7.33
N HIS A 527 72.41 89.97 -8.10
CA HIS A 527 72.32 90.02 -9.59
C HIS A 527 72.57 88.78 -10.49
N GLU A 528 71.47 88.19 -10.99
CA GLU A 528 70.84 88.42 -12.32
C GLU A 528 71.64 88.39 -13.67
N SER A 529 70.93 87.93 -14.74
CA SER A 529 71.25 87.88 -16.19
C SER A 529 72.11 86.70 -16.72
N GLU A 530 71.90 86.10 -17.91
CA GLU A 530 70.70 85.88 -18.76
C GLU A 530 70.96 84.80 -19.85
N HIS A 531 69.88 84.20 -20.41
CA HIS A 531 69.70 83.77 -21.82
C HIS A 531 70.04 82.33 -22.35
N LYS A 532 68.96 81.65 -22.83
CA LYS A 532 68.80 80.83 -24.09
C LYS A 532 69.53 79.49 -24.31
N ASP A 533 69.00 78.51 -25.07
CA ASP A 533 67.65 78.30 -25.68
C ASP A 533 67.38 76.81 -26.03
N ASP A 534 66.16 76.53 -26.49
CA ASP A 534 65.72 75.44 -27.39
C ASP A 534 65.35 74.01 -26.89
N SER A 535 64.72 73.23 -27.80
CA SER A 535 63.41 72.59 -27.54
C SER A 535 63.17 71.18 -28.17
N HIS A 536 61.90 70.70 -28.09
CA HIS A 536 61.28 69.45 -28.63
C HIS A 536 61.44 68.12 -27.86
N ALA A 537 60.56 67.10 -27.96
CA ALA A 537 59.08 67.01 -28.06
C ALA A 537 58.61 65.52 -28.18
N GLY A 538 57.46 65.14 -27.60
CA GLY A 538 56.52 64.15 -28.18
C GLY A 538 56.42 62.70 -27.65
N ALA A 539 55.15 62.27 -27.44
CA ALA A 539 54.58 60.90 -27.62
C ALA A 539 55.08 59.70 -26.75
N GLU A 540 54.40 58.55 -26.62
CA GLU A 540 52.96 58.13 -26.61
C GLU A 540 52.92 56.59 -26.26
N ASN A 541 51.72 56.02 -26.02
CA ASN A 541 51.36 54.58 -26.00
C ASN A 541 51.70 53.65 -24.79
N THR A 542 50.59 53.23 -24.16
CA THR A 542 50.13 51.84 -23.90
C THR A 542 51.02 50.63 -24.16
N ASP A 543 50.89 49.61 -23.30
CA ASP A 543 50.57 48.25 -23.79
C ASP A 543 49.81 47.42 -22.74
N ASP A 544 49.06 46.42 -23.23
CA ASP A 544 48.01 45.67 -22.50
C ASP A 544 48.51 44.46 -21.69
N ASN A 545 47.64 43.94 -20.80
CA ASN A 545 47.31 42.51 -20.89
C ASN A 545 45.95 42.14 -20.25
N GLU A 546 44.99 41.78 -21.10
CA GLU A 546 43.71 41.17 -20.76
C GLU A 546 43.68 39.72 -21.29
N ILE A 547 43.27 38.76 -20.44
CA ILE A 547 42.81 37.42 -20.84
C ILE A 547 41.61 37.08 -19.95
N THR A 548 40.37 37.48 -20.25
CA THR A 548 39.37 36.90 -21.18
C THR A 548 39.18 35.36 -21.18
N VAL A 549 37.92 34.96 -20.88
CA VAL A 549 37.14 33.89 -21.58
C VAL A 549 37.59 32.43 -21.27
N GLN A 550 36.73 31.41 -21.12
CA GLN A 550 35.52 31.09 -21.88
C GLN A 550 34.46 30.25 -21.12
N THR A 551 33.19 30.49 -21.48
CA THR A 551 32.04 29.59 -21.28
C THR A 551 31.89 28.62 -22.45
N ASN A 552 31.52 27.37 -22.18
CA ASN A 552 30.78 26.47 -23.10
C ASN A 552 29.54 25.97 -22.30
N ALA A 553 28.32 25.83 -22.83
CA ALA A 553 27.87 25.27 -24.12
C ALA A 553 28.18 23.76 -24.24
N ASP A 554 27.41 22.90 -24.89
CA ASP A 554 26.08 23.00 -25.55
C ASP A 554 25.07 22.08 -24.76
N GLU A 555 23.82 21.82 -25.14
CA GLU A 555 23.00 22.11 -26.34
C GLU A 555 21.56 22.43 -25.90
#